data_AF-A0A9D2EPE8-F1
#
_entry.id   AF-A0A9D2EPE8-F1
#
_cell.length_a   1.000
_cell.length_b   1.000
_cell.length_c   1.000
_cell.angle_alpha   90.00
_cell.angle_beta   90.00
_cell.angle_gamma   90.00
#
_symmetry.space_group_name_H-M   'P 1'
#
loop_
_entity.id
_entity.type
_entity.pdbx_description
1 polymer ?
#
loop_
_entity_poly.entity_id
_entity_poly.type
_entity_poly.pdbx_seq_one_letter_code
_entity_poly.pdbx_strand_id
1 'polypeptide(L)' 'MHTAKKHPEKDALLRHTAPSRQKQAKAYLKGQVPGVMQHYAPDARPDPDQGWVESDETVHRLARWREEAPY' A
#
# COMPACT_ATOMS: atom_id res chain seq x y z
N MET A 1 18.20 -17.42 -23.02
CA MET A 1 17.14 -16.40 -22.96
C MET A 1 15.80 -17.11 -23.00
N HIS A 2 15.07 -17.20 -21.87
CA HIS A 2 13.79 -17.90 -21.82
C HIS A 2 12.66 -16.90 -22.08
N THR A 3 12.07 -16.96 -23.27
CA THR A 3 10.89 -16.17 -23.61
C THR A 3 9.66 -16.75 -22.88
N ALA A 4 9.14 -16.01 -21.90
CA ALA A 4 7.87 -16.36 -21.26
C ALA A 4 6.73 -16.28 -22.28
N LYS A 5 6.11 -17.42 -22.61
CA LYS A 5 4.88 -17.46 -23.42
C LYS A 5 3.76 -16.74 -22.64
N LYS A 6 3.21 -15.66 -23.22
CA LYS A 6 1.97 -15.04 -22.74
C LYS A 6 0.81 -16.02 -22.97
N HIS A 7 0.00 -16.24 -21.94
CA HIS A 7 -1.18 -17.10 -21.99
C HIS A 7 -2.44 -16.22 -21.94
N PRO A 8 -3.02 -15.83 -23.09
CA PRO A 8 -4.10 -14.84 -23.16
C PRO A 8 -5.35 -15.27 -22.39
N GLU A 9 -5.61 -16.58 -22.30
CA GLU A 9 -6.73 -17.15 -21.55
C GLU A 9 -6.55 -16.99 -20.02
N LYS A 10 -5.31 -17.08 -19.52
CA LYS A 10 -5.00 -16.85 -18.10
C LYS A 10 -5.19 -15.37 -17.76
N ASP A 11 -4.78 -14.47 -18.66
CA ASP A 11 -4.95 -13.03 -18.48
C ASP A 11 -6.44 -12.63 -18.47
N ALA A 12 -7.27 -13.25 -19.33
CA ALA A 12 -8.72 -13.06 -19.31
C ALA A 12 -9.36 -13.59 -18.01
N LEU A 13 -8.95 -14.77 -17.54
CA LEU A 13 -9.46 -15.34 -16.27
C LEU A 13 -9.09 -14.47 -15.06
N LEU A 14 -7.86 -13.93 -15.04
CA LEU A 14 -7.38 -13.01 -13.99
C LEU A 14 -8.15 -11.69 -13.98
N ARG A 15 -8.62 -11.21 -15.13
CA ARG A 15 -9.48 -10.01 -15.23
C ARG A 15 -10.86 -10.20 -14.61
N HIS A 16 -11.36 -11.44 -14.55
CA HIS A 16 -12.69 -11.76 -14.02
C HIS A 16 -12.68 -12.33 -12.59
N THR A 17 -11.51 -12.69 -12.07
CA THR A 17 -11.41 -13.17 -10.68
C THR A 17 -11.31 -11.97 -9.74
N ALA A 18 -12.33 -11.80 -8.90
CA ALA A 18 -12.26 -10.85 -7.79
C ALA A 18 -11.06 -11.21 -6.91
N PRO A 19 -10.20 -10.25 -6.56
CA PRO A 19 -8.95 -10.57 -5.88
C PRO A 19 -9.25 -11.08 -4.47
N SER A 20 -8.84 -12.32 -4.18
CA SER A 20 -9.07 -12.95 -2.87
C SER A 20 -8.45 -12.12 -1.76
N ARG A 21 -9.30 -11.63 -0.84
CA ARG A 21 -8.86 -10.81 0.32
C ARG A 21 -7.84 -11.54 1.19
N GLN A 22 -8.02 -12.85 1.40
CA GLN A 22 -7.08 -13.67 2.19
C GLN A 22 -5.71 -13.78 1.51
N LYS A 23 -5.67 -13.97 0.18
CA LYS A 23 -4.43 -14.03 -0.58
C LYS A 23 -3.70 -12.68 -0.58
N GLN A 24 -4.45 -11.59 -0.73
CA GLN A 24 -3.92 -10.22 -0.66
C GLN A 24 -3.35 -9.91 0.73
N ALA A 25 -4.09 -10.20 1.80
CA ALA A 25 -3.61 -10.01 3.17
C ALA A 25 -2.33 -10.81 3.43
N LYS A 26 -2.27 -12.08 2.97
CA LYS A 26 -1.05 -12.90 3.08
C LYS A 26 0.12 -12.31 2.29
N ALA A 27 -0.12 -11.76 1.10
CA ALA A 27 0.92 -11.10 0.31
C ALA A 27 1.40 -9.81 0.98
N TYR A 28 0.50 -9.03 1.59
CA TYR A 28 0.81 -7.82 2.33
C TYR A 28 1.69 -8.11 3.55
N LEU A 29 1.30 -9.10 4.37
CA LEU A 29 2.08 -9.53 5.53
C LEU A 29 3.46 -10.11 5.17
N LYS A 30 3.63 -10.60 3.93
CA LYS A 30 4.92 -11.06 3.40
C LYS A 30 5.75 -9.95 2.73
N GLY A 31 5.25 -8.72 2.68
CA GLY A 31 5.92 -7.59 1.99
C GLY A 31 5.96 -7.75 0.46
N GLN A 32 5.13 -8.62 -0.12
CA GLN A 32 5.11 -8.86 -1.57
C GLN A 32 4.24 -7.86 -2.34
N VAL A 33 3.43 -7.07 -1.61
CA VAL A 33 2.65 -5.98 -2.16
C VAL A 33 2.95 -4.71 -1.37
N PRO A 34 3.03 -3.54 -2.04
CA PRO A 34 3.22 -2.28 -1.36
C PRO A 34 2.07 -2.03 -0.39
N GLY A 35 2.38 -1.38 0.73
CA GLY A 35 1.35 -0.98 1.67
C GLY A 35 0.45 0.11 1.09
N VAL A 36 -0.75 0.25 1.64
CA VAL A 36 -1.72 1.26 1.21
C VAL A 36 -1.08 2.66 1.24
N MET A 37 -0.26 2.95 2.24
CA MET A 37 0.42 4.24 2.37
C MET A 37 1.45 4.50 1.25
N GLN A 38 2.14 3.46 0.75
CA GLN A 38 3.06 3.62 -0.39
C GLN A 38 2.36 3.98 -1.69
N HIS A 39 1.06 3.69 -1.81
CA HIS A 39 0.29 4.13 -2.96
C HIS A 39 0.11 5.66 -2.98
N TYR A 40 -0.13 6.26 -1.81
CA TYR A 40 -0.34 7.70 -1.67
C TYR A 40 0.97 8.48 -1.48
N ALA A 41 2.00 7.83 -0.96
CA ALA A 41 3.32 8.42 -0.74
C ALA A 41 4.43 7.44 -1.20
N PRO A 42 4.76 7.41 -2.51
CA PRO A 42 5.69 6.44 -3.09
C PRO A 42 7.11 6.53 -2.52
N ASP A 43 7.54 7.74 -2.14
CA ASP A 43 8.87 8.01 -1.59
C ASP A 43 8.93 7.90 -0.06
N ALA A 44 7.77 7.77 0.60
CA ALA A 44 7.73 7.63 2.03
C ALA A 44 8.29 6.26 2.44
N ARG A 45 8.98 6.25 3.58
CA ARG A 45 9.54 5.03 4.16
C ARG A 45 8.97 4.88 5.57
N PRO A 46 8.53 3.67 5.94
CA PRO A 46 8.12 3.43 7.32
C PRO A 46 9.34 3.53 8.24
N ASP A 47 9.11 3.91 9.47
CA ASP A 47 10.08 3.77 10.53
C ASP A 47 10.44 2.27 10.71
N PRO A 48 11.72 1.92 10.89
CA PRO A 48 12.14 0.52 11.00
C PRO A 48 11.59 -0.20 12.23
N ASP A 49 11.30 0.52 13.32
CA ASP A 49 10.83 -0.04 14.59
C ASP A 49 9.31 0.11 14.76
N GLN A 50 8.76 1.24 14.33
CA GLN A 50 7.35 1.62 14.54
C GLN A 50 6.48 1.42 13.30
N GLY A 51 7.07 1.29 12.11
CA GLY A 51 6.33 1.12 10.87
C GLY A 51 5.75 2.43 10.32
N TRP A 52 4.52 2.38 9.78
CA TRP A 52 3.82 3.53 9.20
C TRP A 52 3.06 4.35 10.25
N VAL A 53 3.69 4.58 11.40
CA VAL A 53 3.10 5.37 12.49
C VAL A 53 3.51 6.83 12.29
N GLU A 54 2.53 7.72 12.33
CA GLU A 54 2.79 9.16 12.32
C GLU A 54 3.53 9.54 13.61
N SER A 55 4.62 10.28 13.47
CA SER A 55 5.33 10.78 14.65
C SER A 55 4.43 11.66 15.50
N ASP A 56 4.67 11.72 16.81
CA ASP A 56 3.96 12.64 17.70
C ASP A 56 4.05 14.08 17.17
N GLU A 57 5.20 14.48 16.62
CA GLU A 57 5.36 15.79 15.98
C GLU A 57 4.38 16.00 14.81
N THR A 58 4.25 15.00 13.92
CA THR A 58 3.30 15.06 12.80
C THR A 58 1.87 15.20 13.31
N VAL A 59 1.50 14.44 14.35
CA VAL A 59 0.17 14.51 14.97
C VAL A 59 -0.12 15.89 15.53
N HIS A 60 0.81 16.46 16.31
CA HIS A 60 0.67 17.80 16.88
C HIS A 60 0.58 18.89 15.80
N ARG A 61 1.36 18.76 14.71
CA ARG A 61 1.30 19.69 13.58
C ARG A 61 -0.04 19.60 12.86
N LEU A 62 -0.58 18.40 12.65
CA LEU A 62 -1.91 18.19 12.06
C LEU A 62 -3.03 18.73 12.96
N ALA A 63 -2.92 18.53 14.28
CA ALA A 63 -3.87 19.08 15.24
C ALA A 63 -3.88 20.61 15.19
N ARG A 64 -2.71 21.26 15.21
CA ARG A 64 -2.59 22.71 15.05
C ARG A 64 -3.16 23.19 13.70
N TRP A 65 -2.81 22.51 12.62
CA TRP A 65 -3.36 22.83 11.30
C TRP A 65 -4.89 22.75 11.30
N ARG A 66 -5.47 21.78 12.02
CA ARG A 66 -6.93 21.66 12.15
C ARG A 66 -7.56 22.81 12.94
N GLU A 67 -6.88 23.31 13.98
CA GLU A 67 -7.34 24.47 14.76
C GLU A 67 -7.26 25.78 13.95
N GLU A 68 -6.25 25.90 13.10
CA GLU A 68 -6.02 27.08 12.24
C GLU A 68 -6.81 27.04 10.92
N ALA A 69 -7.35 25.87 10.55
CA ALA A 69 -8.09 25.70 9.31
C ALA A 69 -9.44 26.46 9.36
N PRO A 70 -9.83 27.16 8.28
CA PRO A 70 -11.05 27.97 8.25
C PRO A 70 -12.38 27.18 8.23
N TYR A 71 -12.36 25.84 8.41
CA TYR A 71 -13.54 24.97 8.39
C TYR A 71 -13.50 23.82 9.42
#